data_AF-A0A379FDX6-F1
#
_entry.id   AF-A0A379FDX6-F1
#
_cell.length_a   1.000
_cell.length_b   1.000
_cell.length_c   1.000
_cell.angle_alpha   90.00
_cell.angle_beta   90.00
_cell.angle_gamma   90.00
#
_symmetry.space_group_name_H-M   'P 1'
#
loop_
_entity.id
_entity.type
_entity.pdbx_description
1 polymer ?
#
loop_
_entity_poly.entity_id
_entity_poly.type
_entity_poly.pdbx_seq_one_letter_code
_entity_poly.pdbx_strand_id
1 'polypeptide(L)'
;MNYKKYLLSFALMLTLVSTNATALTLDEAREQGLVGETFSGYIELVQINNKQAQRLVDEINQARKTKYAEIARTNQVTPESVARLAGEKLVARANEGEFVKGINGKWVKK
;
A
#
# COMPACT_ATOMS: atom_id res chain seq x y z
N MET A 1 36.57 1.14 -48.59
CA MET A 1 35.71 1.77 -47.57
C MET A 1 35.29 0.71 -46.57
N ASN A 2 35.81 0.74 -45.35
CA ASN A 2 35.64 -0.31 -44.33
C ASN A 2 34.28 -0.19 -43.59
N TYR A 3 33.18 -0.56 -44.25
CA TYR A 3 31.82 -0.56 -43.66
C TYR A 3 31.66 -1.52 -42.48
N LYS A 4 32.55 -2.51 -42.34
CA LYS A 4 32.59 -3.46 -41.21
C LYS A 4 32.90 -2.78 -39.86
N LYS A 5 33.62 -1.65 -39.84
CA LYS A 5 33.92 -0.91 -38.59
C LYS A 5 32.70 -0.16 -38.05
N TYR A 6 31.79 0.28 -38.92
CA TYR A 6 30.58 1.01 -38.54
C TYR A 6 29.41 0.10 -38.17
N LEU A 7 29.42 -1.16 -38.65
CA LEU A 7 28.48 -2.20 -38.20
C LEU A 7 28.68 -2.57 -36.71
N LEU A 8 29.92 -2.51 -36.22
CA LEU A 8 30.22 -2.69 -34.79
C LEU A 8 29.84 -1.48 -33.93
N SER A 9 29.72 -0.29 -34.52
CA SER A 9 29.36 0.95 -33.82
C SER A 9 27.85 1.13 -33.65
N PHE A 10 27.03 0.52 -34.51
CA PHE A 10 25.57 0.62 -34.45
C PHE A 10 24.94 -0.37 -33.44
N ALA A 11 25.68 -1.40 -33.02
CA ALA A 11 25.19 -2.44 -32.11
C ALA A 11 25.22 -2.05 -30.61
N LEU A 12 25.80 -0.90 -30.25
CA LEU A 12 25.95 -0.48 -28.84
C LEU A 12 24.84 0.47 -28.36
N MET A 13 23.88 0.83 -29.22
CA MET A 13 22.83 1.82 -28.93
C MET A 13 21.48 1.19 -28.53
N LEU A 14 21.49 -0.03 -27.99
CA LEU A 14 20.29 -0.72 -27.50
C LEU A 14 20.62 -1.39 -26.16
N THR A 15 20.35 -0.71 -25.04
CA THR A 15 19.90 -1.25 -23.74
C THR A 15 20.25 -0.29 -22.59
N LEU A 16 19.55 0.84 -22.51
CA LEU A 16 19.35 1.57 -21.26
C LEU A 16 17.84 1.79 -21.11
N VAL A 17 17.08 0.70 -21.02
CA VAL A 17 15.71 0.78 -20.50
C VAL A 17 15.84 0.75 -18.99
N SER A 18 16.05 1.92 -18.40
CA SER A 18 15.95 2.09 -16.95
C SER A 18 14.50 1.82 -16.56
N THR A 19 14.24 0.70 -15.90
CA THR A 19 12.93 0.45 -15.29
C THR A 19 12.79 1.41 -14.11
N ASN A 20 11.94 2.43 -14.25
CA ASN A 20 11.57 3.26 -13.12
C ASN A 20 10.82 2.37 -12.12
N ALA A 21 11.47 1.99 -11.02
CA ALA A 21 10.82 1.27 -9.94
C ALA A 21 9.95 2.27 -9.16
N THR A 22 8.65 2.30 -9.43
CA THR A 22 7.69 3.07 -8.63
C THR A 22 7.42 2.33 -7.32
N ALA A 23 7.31 3.08 -6.22
CA ALA A 23 6.87 2.52 -4.95
C ALA A 23 5.39 2.14 -5.05
N LEU A 24 5.00 1.02 -4.43
CA LEU A 24 3.60 0.60 -4.39
C LEU A 24 2.85 1.54 -3.47
N THR A 25 1.81 2.18 -3.98
CA THR A 25 0.94 3.06 -3.20
C THR A 25 -0.14 2.26 -2.46
N LEU A 26 -0.76 2.87 -1.45
CA LEU A 26 -1.88 2.26 -0.73
C LEU A 26 -3.08 1.98 -1.65
N ASP A 27 -3.38 2.88 -2.57
CA ASP A 27 -4.52 2.74 -3.48
C ASP A 27 -4.29 1.57 -4.44
N GLU A 28 -3.13 1.51 -5.09
CA GLU A 28 -2.75 0.38 -5.93
C GLU A 28 -2.76 -0.95 -5.15
N ALA A 29 -2.29 -0.96 -3.91
CA ALA A 29 -2.28 -2.17 -3.08
C ALA A 29 -3.69 -2.65 -2.72
N ARG A 30 -4.64 -1.73 -2.49
CA ARG A 30 -6.05 -2.05 -2.22
C ARG A 30 -6.75 -2.55 -3.49
N GLU A 31 -6.55 -1.87 -4.61
CA GLU A 31 -7.11 -2.26 -5.92
C GLU A 31 -6.63 -3.65 -6.36
N GLN A 32 -5.34 -3.95 -6.14
CA GLN A 32 -4.76 -5.26 -6.43
C GLN A 32 -5.14 -6.34 -5.40
N GLY A 33 -5.88 -5.99 -4.33
CA GLY A 33 -6.27 -6.91 -3.27
C GLY A 33 -5.07 -7.47 -2.50
N LEU A 34 -3.99 -6.70 -2.39
CA LEU A 34 -2.80 -7.07 -1.62
C LEU A 34 -3.00 -6.77 -0.13
N VAL A 35 -3.70 -5.68 0.17
CA VAL A 35 -4.01 -5.21 1.53
C VAL A 35 -5.50 -4.90 1.66
N GLY A 36 -5.98 -4.82 2.90
CA GLY A 36 -7.35 -4.42 3.20
C GLY A 36 -7.46 -3.62 4.50
N GLU A 37 -8.52 -2.83 4.61
CA GLU A 37 -8.81 -2.02 5.78
C GLU A 37 -9.43 -2.85 6.91
N THR A 38 -9.20 -2.44 8.15
CA THR A 38 -9.74 -3.12 9.33
C THR A 38 -10.48 -2.14 10.25
N PHE A 39 -11.41 -2.65 11.05
CA PHE A 39 -12.11 -1.86 12.06
C PHE A 39 -11.19 -1.34 13.19
N SER A 40 -9.95 -1.83 13.30
CA SER A 40 -8.97 -1.30 14.25
C SER A 40 -8.29 -0.01 13.75
N GLY A 41 -8.56 0.42 12.51
CA GLY A 41 -7.96 1.63 11.93
C GLY A 41 -6.66 1.39 11.18
N TYR A 42 -6.22 0.14 11.04
CA TYR A 42 -4.98 -0.22 10.36
C TYR A 42 -5.27 -1.03 9.09
N ILE A 43 -4.25 -1.18 8.26
CA ILE A 43 -4.30 -2.11 7.12
C ILE A 43 -3.59 -3.41 7.47
N GLU A 44 -4.06 -4.51 6.89
CA GLU A 44 -3.43 -5.82 6.98
C GLU A 44 -3.24 -6.42 5.59
N LEU A 45 -2.30 -7.38 5.47
CA LEU A 45 -2.14 -8.15 4.24
C LEU A 45 -3.35 -9.05 4.01
N VAL A 46 -3.89 -8.97 2.79
CA VAL A 46 -4.83 -9.96 2.25
C VAL A 46 -4.02 -11.10 1.60
N GLN A 47 -2.94 -10.74 0.89
CA GLN A 47 -2.00 -11.69 0.29
C GLN A 47 -0.73 -11.78 1.14
N ILE A 48 -0.71 -12.74 2.07
CA ILE A 48 0.32 -12.88 3.12
C ILE A 48 1.77 -13.05 2.62
N ASN A 49 1.99 -13.39 1.35
CA ASN A 49 3.32 -13.65 0.79
C ASN A 49 3.91 -12.47 -0.01
N ASN A 50 3.23 -11.33 -0.08
CA ASN A 50 3.72 -10.17 -0.84
C ASN A 50 4.62 -9.27 0.01
N LYS A 51 5.95 -9.35 -0.22
CA LYS A 51 6.95 -8.58 0.54
C LYS A 51 6.84 -7.06 0.33
N GLN A 52 6.41 -6.60 -0.84
CA GLN A 52 6.26 -5.18 -1.13
C GLN A 52 5.05 -4.62 -0.38
N ALA A 53 3.93 -5.34 -0.40
CA ALA A 53 2.75 -5.01 0.38
C ALA A 53 3.02 -5.06 1.90
N GLN A 54 3.84 -6.02 2.38
CA GLN A 54 4.22 -6.05 3.80
C GLN A 54 4.94 -4.78 4.23
N ARG A 55 5.93 -4.32 3.44
CA ARG A 55 6.64 -3.07 3.72
C ARG A 55 5.70 -1.87 3.75
N LEU A 56 4.75 -1.83 2.81
CA LEU A 56 3.74 -0.78 2.76
C LEU A 56 2.81 -0.82 3.98
N VAL A 57 2.40 -2.01 4.43
CA VAL A 57 1.62 -2.20 5.66
C VAL A 57 2.36 -1.61 6.86
N ASP A 58 3.65 -1.92 7.01
CA ASP A 58 4.46 -1.43 8.12
C ASP A 58 4.60 0.11 8.09
N GLU A 59 4.87 0.68 6.90
CA GLU A 59 5.00 2.12 6.70
C GLU A 59 3.70 2.87 7.02
N ILE A 60 2.59 2.45 6.42
CA ILE A 60 1.28 3.08 6.61
C ILE A 60 0.81 2.96 8.05
N ASN A 61 0.95 1.78 8.67
CA ASN A 61 0.50 1.58 10.04
C ASN A 61 1.34 2.39 11.04
N GLN A 62 2.64 2.56 10.80
CA GLN A 62 3.48 3.43 11.62
C GLN A 62 3.10 4.92 11.48
N ALA A 63 2.80 5.37 10.26
CA ALA A 63 2.31 6.73 10.01
C ALA A 63 0.94 6.96 10.70
N ARG A 64 0.00 6.02 10.56
CA ARG A 64 -1.31 6.06 11.22
C ARG A 64 -1.18 6.09 12.73
N LYS A 65 -0.34 5.24 13.33
CA LYS A 65 -0.09 5.22 14.77
C LYS A 65 0.39 6.57 15.30
N THR A 66 1.34 7.19 14.61
CA THR A 66 1.83 8.54 14.93
C THR A 66 0.70 9.56 14.87
N LYS A 67 -0.09 9.54 13.78
CA LYS A 67 -1.18 10.50 13.59
C LYS A 67 -2.31 10.32 14.60
N TYR A 68 -2.67 9.07 14.91
CA TYR A 68 -3.70 8.76 15.90
C TYR A 68 -3.27 9.22 17.29
N ALA A 69 -2.01 9.05 17.68
CA ALA A 69 -1.49 9.57 18.94
C ALA A 69 -1.56 11.11 19.02
N GLU A 70 -1.22 11.81 17.93
CA GLU A 70 -1.31 13.27 17.84
C GLU A 70 -2.76 13.76 18.01
N ILE A 71 -3.69 13.16 17.27
CA ILE A 71 -5.13 13.50 17.34
C ILE A 71 -5.67 13.20 18.74
N ALA A 72 -5.32 12.04 19.30
CA ALA A 72 -5.76 11.60 20.62
C ALA A 72 -5.34 12.59 21.71
N ARG A 73 -4.08 13.03 21.70
CA ARG A 73 -3.57 14.05 22.63
C ARG A 73 -4.35 15.36 22.54
N THR A 74 -4.59 15.84 21.32
CA THR A 74 -5.31 17.11 21.10
C THR A 74 -6.76 17.03 21.58
N ASN A 75 -7.41 15.87 21.43
CA ASN A 75 -8.81 15.68 21.77
C ASN A 75 -9.04 15.04 23.16
N GLN A 76 -7.97 14.81 23.94
CA GLN A 76 -8.02 14.18 25.26
C GLN A 76 -8.73 12.80 25.27
N VAL A 77 -8.49 12.01 24.22
CA VAL A 77 -9.00 10.64 24.07
C VAL A 77 -7.85 9.65 23.91
N THR A 78 -8.14 8.35 23.81
CA THR A 78 -7.12 7.34 23.55
C THR A 78 -6.80 7.23 22.04
N PRO A 79 -5.54 6.91 21.67
CA PRO A 79 -5.19 6.61 20.27
C PRO A 79 -6.05 5.49 19.67
N GLU A 80 -6.37 4.47 20.48
CA GLU A 80 -7.23 3.35 20.10
C GLU A 80 -8.64 3.81 19.69
N SER A 81 -9.22 4.78 20.41
CA SER A 81 -10.53 5.33 20.06
C SER A 81 -10.51 6.10 18.75
N VAL A 82 -9.42 6.81 18.47
CA VAL A 82 -9.22 7.51 17.19
C VAL A 82 -9.06 6.49 16.06
N ALA A 83 -8.24 5.46 16.27
CA ALA A 83 -7.99 4.42 15.30
C ALA A 83 -9.27 3.67 14.94
N ARG A 84 -10.08 3.27 15.93
CA ARG A 84 -11.38 2.63 15.70
C ARG A 84 -12.34 3.50 14.88
N LEU A 85 -12.47 4.78 15.23
CA LEU A 85 -13.32 5.70 14.46
C LEU A 85 -12.81 5.89 13.03
N ALA A 86 -11.50 5.93 12.84
CA ALA A 86 -10.90 5.97 11.51
C ALA A 86 -11.18 4.67 10.74
N GLY A 87 -11.01 3.51 11.37
CA GLY A 87 -11.30 2.19 10.79
C GLY A 87 -12.75 2.05 10.35
N GLU A 88 -13.71 2.44 11.19
CA GLU A 88 -15.13 2.47 10.83
C GLU A 88 -15.38 3.31 9.56
N LYS A 89 -14.79 4.50 9.47
CA LYS A 89 -14.92 5.38 8.30
C LYS A 89 -14.23 4.80 7.06
N LEU A 90 -13.05 4.23 7.20
CA LEU A 90 -12.28 3.67 6.09
C LEU A 90 -12.96 2.42 5.52
N VAL A 91 -13.41 1.50 6.37
CA VAL A 91 -14.18 0.32 5.97
C VAL A 91 -15.49 0.72 5.29
N ALA A 92 -16.17 1.76 5.78
CA ALA A 92 -17.40 2.26 5.16
C ALA A 92 -17.16 2.89 3.78
N ARG A 93 -16.00 3.52 3.57
CA ARG A 93 -15.61 4.20 2.33
C ARG A 93 -14.85 3.32 1.33
N ALA A 94 -14.51 2.10 1.71
CA ALA A 94 -13.84 1.16 0.82
C ALA A 94 -14.67 0.98 -0.47
N ASN A 95 -13.99 1.11 -1.61
CA ASN A 95 -14.62 1.02 -2.92
C ASN A 95 -15.06 -0.41 -3.22
N GLU A 96 -15.97 -0.56 -4.19
CA GLU A 96 -16.29 -1.88 -4.73
C GLU A 96 -15.03 -2.58 -5.21
N GLY A 97 -14.85 -3.83 -4.81
CA GLY A 97 -13.69 -4.64 -5.12
C GLY A 97 -12.52 -4.52 -4.14
N GLU A 98 -12.52 -3.56 -3.22
CA GLU A 98 -11.52 -3.49 -2.15
C GLU A 98 -11.83 -4.47 -1.01
N PHE A 99 -10.81 -4.87 -0.25
CA PHE A 99 -10.98 -5.78 0.87
C PHE A 99 -11.10 -5.04 2.21
N VAL A 100 -12.02 -5.50 3.05
CA VAL A 100 -12.18 -5.07 4.43
C VAL A 100 -12.28 -6.28 5.35
N LYS A 101 -11.71 -6.21 6.55
CA LYS A 101 -11.80 -7.29 7.53
C LYS A 101 -13.06 -7.11 8.38
N GLY A 102 -13.99 -8.05 8.27
CA GLY A 102 -15.19 -8.09 9.08
C GLY A 102 -14.86 -8.26 10.57
N ILE A 103 -15.82 -7.90 11.43
CA ILE A 103 -15.70 -8.08 12.89
C ILE A 103 -15.50 -9.56 13.30
N ASN A 104 -15.87 -10.49 12.43
CA ASN A 104 -15.63 -11.93 12.58
C ASN A 104 -14.20 -12.35 12.17
N GLY A 105 -13.32 -11.39 11.86
CA GLY A 105 -11.94 -11.61 11.44
C GLY A 105 -11.78 -12.09 9.99
N LYS A 106 -12.87 -12.22 9.22
CA LYS A 106 -12.82 -12.69 7.83
C LYS A 106 -12.73 -11.53 6.86
N TRP A 107 -11.99 -11.73 5.78
CA TRP A 107 -11.95 -10.79 4.66
C TRP A 107 -13.30 -10.80 3.91
N VAL A 108 -13.79 -9.60 3.62
CA VAL A 108 -14.95 -9.33 2.77
C VAL A 108 -14.47 -8.42 1.66
N LYS A 109 -14.75 -8.80 0.41
CA LYS A 109 -14.57 -7.93 -0.74
C LYS A 109 -15.84 -7.08 -0.88
N LYS A 110 -15.68 -5.77 -0.85
CA LYS A 110 -16.78 -4.79 -0.89
C LYS A 110 -17.47 -4.75 -2.24
#